data_AF-D1VV16-F1
#
_entry.id   AF-D1VV16-F1
#
_cell.length_a   1.000
_cell.length_b   1.000
_cell.length_c   1.000
_cell.angle_alpha   90.00
_cell.angle_beta   90.00
_cell.angle_gamma   90.00
#
_symmetry.space_group_name_H-M   'P 1'
#
loop_
_entity.id
_entity.type
_entity.pdbx_description
1 polymer ?
#
loop_
_entity_poly.entity_id
_entity_poly.type
_entity_poly.pdbx_seq_one_letter_code
_entity_poly.pdbx_strand_id
1 'polypeptide(L)'
;MGLTNFKGDLPTLREAEIAKNYLTEKELKSLYALVSGYLDFAQRQAEKEIPMTMKDWINHVDRILQATGENLLEGNGKISHGQMEEKVKDEFKKYRQKNLSQVEKDYIEEIKSIEKKAKNGDKSE
;
A
#
# COMPACT_ATOMS: atom_id res chain seq x y z
N MET A 1 9.04 1.57 -3.93
CA MET A 1 7.57 1.66 -3.77
C MET A 1 7.16 0.79 -2.61
N GLY A 2 6.15 1.17 -1.83
CA GLY A 2 5.68 0.45 -0.64
C GLY A 2 4.55 -0.55 -0.88
N LEU A 3 4.45 -1.10 -2.11
CA LEU A 3 3.45 -2.12 -2.45
C LEU A 3 3.95 -3.49 -2.02
N THR A 4 3.13 -4.24 -1.30
CA THR A 4 3.45 -5.60 -0.85
C THR A 4 2.67 -6.69 -1.58
N ASN A 5 1.59 -6.35 -2.31
CA ASN A 5 0.78 -7.31 -3.05
C ASN A 5 0.47 -6.81 -4.48
N PHE A 6 0.84 -7.61 -5.48
CA PHE A 6 0.58 -7.38 -6.91
C PHE A 6 0.66 -8.71 -7.67
N LYS A 7 0.06 -8.78 -8.87
CA LYS A 7 -0.13 -10.06 -9.57
C LYS A 7 1.10 -10.64 -10.27
N GLY A 8 2.03 -9.81 -10.72
CA GLY A 8 3.20 -10.23 -11.52
C GLY A 8 4.53 -10.04 -10.78
N ASP A 9 5.64 -10.13 -11.51
CA ASP A 9 6.98 -9.89 -10.94
C ASP A 9 7.22 -8.40 -10.65
N LEU A 10 6.54 -7.51 -11.39
CA LEU A 10 6.58 -6.07 -11.23
C LEU A 10 5.15 -5.53 -11.10
N PRO A 11 4.92 -4.56 -10.20
CA PRO A 11 3.60 -3.92 -10.05
C PRO A 11 3.26 -3.08 -11.29
N THR A 12 1.97 -2.99 -11.60
CA THR A 12 1.45 -2.08 -12.63
C THR A 12 1.15 -0.69 -12.06
N LEU A 13 1.06 0.33 -12.92
CA LEU A 13 0.68 1.69 -12.50
C LEU A 13 -0.69 1.70 -11.79
N ARG A 14 -1.66 0.96 -12.33
CA ARG A 14 -3.00 0.86 -11.75
C ARG A 14 -3.01 0.20 -10.37
N GLU A 15 -2.14 -0.79 -10.14
CA GLU A 15 -1.96 -1.38 -8.80
C GLU A 15 -1.28 -0.41 -7.84
N ALA A 16 -0.36 0.42 -8.33
CA ALA A 16 0.28 1.48 -7.56
C ALA A 16 -0.69 2.59 -7.16
N GLU A 17 -1.62 2.97 -8.03
CA GLU A 17 -2.66 3.99 -7.75
C GLU A 17 -3.70 3.52 -6.72
N ILE A 18 -4.02 2.21 -6.72
CA ILE A 18 -4.99 1.63 -5.77
C ILE A 18 -4.32 1.35 -4.40
N ALA A 19 -3.00 1.18 -4.36
CA ALA A 19 -2.23 0.85 -3.16
C ALA A 19 -2.78 -0.36 -2.39
N LYS A 20 -2.87 -1.53 -3.07
CA LYS A 20 -3.38 -2.78 -2.49
C LYS A 20 -2.43 -3.39 -1.46
N ASN A 21 -2.38 -2.81 -0.27
CA ASN A 21 -1.71 -3.40 0.87
C ASN A 21 -2.77 -3.99 1.80
N TYR A 22 -2.72 -5.30 1.99
CA TYR A 22 -3.62 -6.01 2.89
C TYR A 22 -3.02 -6.08 4.29
N LEU A 23 -3.88 -6.18 5.30
CA LEU A 23 -3.46 -6.46 6.66
C LEU A 23 -2.78 -7.83 6.71
N THR A 24 -1.65 -7.88 7.39
CA THR A 24 -0.96 -9.11 7.76
C THR A 24 -1.79 -9.92 8.77
N GLU A 25 -1.47 -11.19 8.95
CA GLU A 25 -2.17 -12.03 9.94
C GLU A 25 -2.11 -11.44 11.36
N LYS A 26 -0.98 -10.83 11.73
CA LYS A 26 -0.82 -10.17 13.03
C LYS A 26 -1.74 -8.95 13.15
N GLU A 27 -1.80 -8.11 12.12
CA GLU A 27 -2.67 -6.94 12.10
C GLU A 27 -4.15 -7.34 12.09
N LEU A 28 -4.53 -8.39 11.35
CA LEU A 28 -5.88 -8.95 11.37
C LEU A 28 -6.28 -9.47 12.76
N LYS A 29 -5.38 -10.18 13.45
CA LYS A 29 -5.63 -10.63 14.82
C LYS A 29 -5.83 -9.45 15.78
N SER A 30 -5.02 -8.39 15.63
CA SER A 30 -5.17 -7.16 16.40
C SER A 30 -6.53 -6.50 16.15
N LEU A 31 -6.91 -6.35 14.88
CA LEU A 31 -8.20 -5.78 14.49
C LEU A 31 -9.37 -6.60 15.05
N TYR A 32 -9.30 -7.92 14.96
CA TYR A 32 -10.32 -8.81 15.52
C TYR A 32 -10.49 -8.62 17.02
N ALA A 33 -9.38 -8.59 17.78
CA ALA A 33 -9.43 -8.38 19.23
C ALA A 33 -10.05 -7.02 19.59
N LEU A 34 -9.70 -5.97 18.85
CA LEU A 34 -10.28 -4.63 19.01
C LEU A 34 -11.79 -4.62 18.76
N VAL A 35 -12.24 -5.20 17.64
CA VAL A 35 -13.66 -5.23 17.26
C VAL A 35 -14.46 -6.07 18.26
N SER A 36 -13.96 -7.26 18.63
CA SER A 36 -14.63 -8.12 19.60
C SER A 36 -14.78 -7.42 20.95
N GLY A 37 -13.70 -6.83 21.47
CA GLY A 37 -13.74 -6.11 22.76
C GLY A 37 -14.68 -4.91 22.74
N TYR A 38 -14.80 -4.22 21.60
CA TYR A 38 -15.75 -3.12 21.45
C TYR A 38 -17.21 -3.59 21.46
N LEU A 39 -17.51 -4.72 20.81
CA LEU A 39 -18.85 -5.30 20.83
C LEU A 39 -19.25 -5.77 22.23
N ASP A 40 -18.34 -6.41 22.98
CA ASP A 40 -18.59 -6.81 24.37
C ASP A 40 -18.85 -5.61 25.28
N PHE A 41 -18.16 -4.49 25.03
CA PHE A 41 -18.45 -3.24 25.72
C PHE A 41 -19.85 -2.70 25.37
N ALA A 42 -20.19 -2.67 24.08
CA ALA A 42 -21.50 -2.19 23.63
C ALA A 42 -22.64 -3.03 24.21
N GLN A 43 -22.48 -4.36 24.26
CA GLN A 43 -23.43 -5.26 24.89
C GLN A 43 -23.62 -4.92 26.37
N ARG A 44 -22.54 -4.69 27.13
CA ARG A 44 -22.65 -4.31 28.55
C ARG A 44 -23.34 -2.96 28.78
N GLN A 45 -23.20 -2.01 27.86
CA GLN A 45 -23.95 -0.75 27.95
C GLN A 45 -25.44 -0.97 27.72
N ALA A 46 -25.79 -1.82 26.75
CA ALA A 46 -27.17 -2.20 26.47
C ALA A 46 -27.81 -2.96 27.65
N GLU A 47 -27.10 -3.92 28.25
CA GLU A 47 -27.56 -4.67 29.44
C GLU A 47 -27.81 -3.77 30.66
N LYS A 48 -27.07 -2.66 30.77
CA LYS A 48 -27.25 -1.66 31.83
C LYS A 48 -28.31 -0.60 31.49
N GLU A 49 -28.96 -0.74 30.34
CA GLU A 49 -29.94 0.22 29.82
C GLU A 49 -29.38 1.65 29.74
N ILE A 50 -28.07 1.79 29.48
CA ILE A 50 -27.43 3.10 29.34
C ILE A 50 -27.61 3.55 27.87
N PRO A 51 -28.41 4.59 27.61
CA PRO A 51 -28.57 5.10 26.26
C PRO A 51 -27.27 5.77 25.80
N MET A 52 -26.82 5.44 24.60
CA MET A 52 -25.67 6.05 23.96
C MET A 52 -26.04 6.58 22.58
N THR A 53 -25.63 7.80 22.27
CA THR A 53 -25.79 8.38 20.94
C THR A 53 -24.64 7.95 20.02
N MET A 54 -24.81 8.10 18.70
CA MET A 54 -23.72 7.84 17.74
C MET A 54 -22.45 8.65 18.03
N LYS A 55 -22.60 9.86 18.59
CA LYS A 55 -21.46 10.70 18.99
C LYS A 55 -20.71 10.10 20.18
N ASP A 56 -21.43 9.52 21.14
CA ASP A 56 -20.82 8.89 22.32
C ASP A 56 -20.04 7.64 21.92
N TRP A 57 -20.56 6.85 20.97
CA TRP A 57 -19.87 5.70 20.41
C TRP A 57 -18.54 6.10 19.73
N ILE A 58 -18.54 7.15 18.89
CA ILE A 58 -17.31 7.66 18.25
C ILE A 58 -16.27 8.04 19.31
N ASN A 59 -16.66 8.88 20.28
CA ASN A 59 -15.76 9.32 21.34
C ASN A 59 -15.20 8.14 22.16
N HIS A 60 -15.97 7.07 22.33
CA HIS A 60 -15.54 5.89 23.07
C HIS A 60 -14.53 5.06 22.28
N VAL A 61 -14.78 4.83 20.99
CA VAL A 61 -13.81 4.16 20.09
C VAL A 61 -12.50 4.92 20.09
N ASP A 62 -12.54 6.25 19.97
CA ASP A 62 -11.35 7.09 19.95
C ASP A 62 -10.51 6.92 21.24
N ARG A 63 -11.17 6.87 22.40
CA ARG A 63 -10.50 6.63 23.68
C ARG A 63 -9.87 5.24 23.78
N ILE A 64 -10.55 4.21 23.26
CA ILE A 64 -10.00 2.85 23.25
C ILE A 64 -8.74 2.82 22.38
N LEU A 65 -8.82 3.36 21.17
CA LEU A 65 -7.68 3.41 20.24
C LEU A 65 -6.48 4.10 20.88
N GLN A 66 -6.69 5.26 21.50
CA GLN A 66 -5.64 5.97 22.24
C GLN A 66 -5.07 5.14 23.41
N ALA A 67 -5.94 4.49 24.19
CA ALA A 67 -5.52 3.67 25.32
C ALA A 67 -4.73 2.42 24.89
N THR A 68 -5.03 1.87 23.71
CA THR A 68 -4.26 0.76 23.11
C THR A 68 -2.97 1.20 22.43
N GLY A 69 -2.69 2.52 22.40
CA GLY A 69 -1.48 3.10 21.80
C GLY A 69 -1.59 3.38 20.30
N GLU A 70 -2.80 3.32 19.74
CA GLU A 70 -3.05 3.65 18.34
C GLU A 70 -3.24 5.17 18.16
N ASN A 71 -2.79 5.67 17.01
CA ASN A 71 -2.97 7.08 16.66
C ASN A 71 -4.35 7.29 16.03
N LEU A 72 -5.05 8.32 16.50
CA LEU A 72 -6.31 8.73 15.88
C LEU A 72 -6.05 9.43 14.55
N LEU A 73 -6.92 9.17 13.58
CA LEU A 73 -6.91 9.86 12.31
C LEU A 73 -7.54 11.25 12.50
N GLU A 74 -6.72 12.30 12.47
CA GLU A 74 -7.20 13.67 12.54
C GLU A 74 -7.65 14.18 11.18
N GLY A 75 -8.98 14.28 11.01
CA GLY A 75 -9.60 14.78 9.79
C GLY A 75 -9.42 13.83 8.59
N ASN A 76 -9.52 14.40 7.40
CA ASN A 76 -9.63 13.66 6.14
C ASN A 76 -8.27 13.50 5.44
N GLY A 77 -7.18 13.89 6.10
CA GLY A 77 -5.89 14.15 5.47
C GLY A 77 -5.86 15.46 4.66
N LYS A 78 -4.70 15.80 4.11
CA LYS A 78 -4.47 17.02 3.31
C LYS A 78 -4.23 16.76 1.82
N ILE A 79 -4.13 15.49 1.42
CA ILE A 79 -3.72 15.08 0.08
C ILE A 79 -4.96 14.73 -0.73
N SER A 80 -5.17 15.44 -1.84
CA SER A 80 -6.26 15.13 -2.77
C SER A 80 -5.94 13.91 -3.62
N HIS A 81 -6.97 13.32 -4.24
CA HIS A 81 -6.79 12.19 -5.15
C HIS A 81 -5.84 12.53 -6.31
N GLY A 82 -5.99 13.71 -6.92
CA GLY A 82 -5.10 14.15 -8.01
C GLY A 82 -3.64 14.30 -7.58
N GLN A 83 -3.39 14.86 -6.39
CA GLN A 83 -2.03 14.96 -5.83
C GLN A 83 -1.43 13.57 -5.55
N MET A 84 -2.26 12.61 -5.12
CA MET A 84 -1.84 11.22 -4.93
C MET A 84 -1.47 10.57 -6.28
N GLU A 85 -2.29 10.73 -7.32
CA GLU A 85 -2.00 10.19 -8.66
C GLU A 85 -0.69 10.72 -9.24
N GLU A 86 -0.44 12.03 -9.19
CA GLU A 86 0.80 12.63 -9.67
C GLU A 86 2.01 12.06 -8.94
N LYS A 87 1.93 11.98 -7.61
CA LYS A 87 3.00 11.41 -6.78
C LYS A 87 3.24 9.94 -7.10
N VAL A 88 2.19 9.15 -7.30
CA VAL A 88 2.32 7.73 -7.67
C VAL A 88 2.97 7.58 -9.04
N LYS A 89 2.57 8.38 -10.04
CA LYS A 89 3.17 8.36 -11.39
C LYS A 89 4.67 8.67 -11.34
N ASP A 90 5.07 9.68 -10.56
CA ASP A 90 6.47 10.05 -10.39
C ASP A 90 7.29 8.95 -9.72
N GLU A 91 6.79 8.36 -8.63
CA GLU A 91 7.45 7.27 -7.92
C GLU A 91 7.50 5.99 -8.76
N PHE A 92 6.44 5.70 -9.53
CA PHE A 92 6.38 4.57 -10.46
C PHE A 92 7.43 4.71 -11.57
N LYS A 93 7.60 5.92 -12.12
CA LYS A 93 8.64 6.21 -13.13
C LYS A 93 10.05 5.95 -12.58
N LYS A 94 10.34 6.43 -11.36
CA LYS A 94 11.62 6.17 -10.68
C LYS A 94 11.83 4.67 -10.42
N TYR A 95 10.77 3.96 -10.04
CA TYR A 95 10.83 2.52 -9.82
C TYR A 95 11.12 1.73 -11.10
N ARG A 96 10.43 2.05 -12.21
CA ARG A 96 10.60 1.39 -13.50
C ARG A 96 11.99 1.59 -14.08
N GLN A 97 12.59 2.77 -13.88
CA GLN A 97 13.98 3.03 -14.30
C GLN A 97 14.99 2.17 -13.55
N LYS A 98 14.73 1.83 -12.29
CA LYS A 98 15.62 1.02 -11.45
C LYS A 98 15.39 -0.49 -11.62
N ASN A 99 14.17 -0.89 -11.96
CA ASN A 99 13.75 -2.29 -12.05
C ASN A 99 13.33 -2.61 -13.49
N LEU A 100 14.33 -2.91 -14.32
CA LEU A 100 14.11 -3.38 -15.69
C LEU A 100 13.47 -4.78 -15.66
N SER A 101 12.46 -4.97 -16.51
CA SER A 101 11.87 -6.29 -16.76
C SER A 101 12.90 -7.23 -17.36
N GLN A 102 12.71 -8.55 -17.18
CA GLN A 102 13.57 -9.56 -17.78
C GLN A 102 13.66 -9.38 -19.30
N VAL A 103 12.52 -9.12 -19.95
CA VAL A 103 12.46 -8.85 -21.39
C VAL A 103 13.30 -7.64 -21.80
N GLU A 104 13.29 -6.57 -20.98
CA GLU A 104 14.08 -5.36 -21.26
C GLU A 104 15.58 -5.62 -21.08
N LYS A 105 15.96 -6.45 -20.09
CA LYS A 105 17.35 -6.88 -19.91
C LYS A 105 17.83 -7.73 -21.08
N ASP A 106 17.07 -8.75 -21.44
CA ASP A 106 17.39 -9.66 -22.55
C ASP A 106 17.52 -8.88 -23.87
N TYR A 107 16.63 -7.90 -24.10
CA TYR A 107 16.70 -7.01 -25.26
C TYR A 107 17.97 -6.15 -25.28
N ILE A 108 18.35 -5.56 -24.13
CA ILE A 108 19.58 -4.77 -24.02
C ILE A 108 20.83 -5.65 -24.24
N GLU A 109 20.81 -6.89 -23.76
CA GLU A 109 21.89 -7.85 -23.98
C GLU A 109 22.02 -8.21 -25.47
N GLU A 110 20.91 -8.44 -26.17
CA GLU A 110 20.94 -8.72 -27.60
C GLU A 110 21.44 -7.54 -28.43
N ILE A 111 21.02 -6.30 -28.13
CA ILE A 111 21.56 -5.11 -28.80
C ILE A 111 23.08 -5.03 -28.61
N LYS A 112 23.58 -5.25 -27.39
CA LYS A 112 25.03 -5.25 -27.11
C LYS A 112 25.75 -6.37 -27.85
N SER A 113 25.11 -7.54 -27.99
CA SER A 113 25.64 -8.69 -28.73
C SER A 113 25.83 -8.34 -30.21
N ILE A 114 24.82 -7.68 -30.80
CA ILE A 114 24.82 -7.22 -32.20
C ILE A 114 25.86 -6.13 -32.41
N GLU A 115 25.94 -5.12 -31.54
CA GLU A 115 26.96 -4.06 -31.61
C GLU A 115 28.38 -4.63 -31.56
N LYS A 116 28.63 -5.64 -30.70
CA LYS A 116 29.93 -6.30 -30.60
C LYS A 116 30.29 -7.06 -31.87
N LYS A 117 29.30 -7.73 -32.49
CA LYS A 117 29.49 -8.40 -33.79
C LYS A 117 29.79 -7.39 -34.90
N ALA A 118 29.07 -6.27 -34.96
CA ALA A 118 29.31 -5.21 -35.94
C ALA A 118 30.72 -4.60 -35.80
N LYS A 119 31.16 -4.27 -34.57
CA LYS A 119 32.52 -3.75 -34.31
C LYS A 119 33.65 -4.74 -34.60
N ASN A 120 33.38 -6.04 -34.51
CA ASN A 120 34.36 -7.06 -34.83
C ASN A 120 34.43 -7.34 -36.35
N GLY A 121 33.33 -7.18 -37.08
CA GLY A 121 33.31 -7.25 -38.54
C GLY A 121 34.06 -6.09 -39.21
N ASP A 122 33.96 -4.89 -38.64
CA ASP A 122 34.68 -3.68 -39.10
C ASP A 122 36.21 -3.71 -38.85
N LYS A 123 36.72 -4.69 -38.09
CA LYS A 123 38.16 -4.87 -37.83
C LYS A 123 38.79 -5.97 -38.68
N SER A 124 38.00 -6.62 -39.53
CA SER A 124 38.44 -7.73 -40.39
C SER A 124 38.48 -7.39 -41.89
N GLU A 125 38.34 -6.12 -42.24
CA GLU A 125 38.70 -5.54 -43.55
C GLU A 125 39.88 -4.57 -43.40
#